data_AF-A0ABD6VNW7-F1
#
_entry.id   AF-A0ABD6VNW7-F1
#
_cell.length_a   1.000
_cell.length_b   1.000
_cell.length_c   1.000
_cell.angle_alpha   90.00
_cell.angle_beta   90.00
_cell.angle_gamma   90.00
#
_symmetry.space_group_name_H-M   'P 1'
#
loop_
_entity.id
_entity.type
_entity.pdbx_description
1 polymer ?
#
loop_
_entity_poly.entity_id
_entity_poly.type
_entity_poly.pdbx_seq_one_letter_code
_entity_poly.pdbx_strand_id
1 'polypeptide(L)'
;MILQLRDSTVLMKFVYLLSTELKSNPEYVMQVQRLTLDQSKPFMGLKGTHGLFGSKEWWSSIEQGKIRLLHRSGTITRTYVAGQDPSPVDNCFSLRLDDGSVIEESIYSHIDDEDKKLFRPGARVDIVYALDELKRTSANGDKCYSDIVLEIAISLQPIK
;
A
#
# COMPACT_ATOMS: atom_id res chain seq x y z
N MET A 1 2.26 5.82 13.15
CA MET A 1 1.12 5.92 12.21
C MET A 1 1.29 7.19 11.41
N ILE A 2 1.27 7.06 10.10
CA ILE A 2 1.44 8.15 9.14
C ILE A 2 0.09 8.82 8.89
N LEU A 3 -0.97 8.03 8.67
CA LEU A 3 -2.33 8.55 8.59
C LEU A 3 -2.76 9.13 9.95
N GLN A 4 -3.40 10.29 9.91
CA GLN A 4 -3.92 10.99 11.08
C GLN A 4 -5.46 10.84 11.13
N LEU A 5 -5.94 9.73 11.68
CA LEU A 5 -7.39 9.43 11.68
C LEU A 5 -8.24 10.43 12.46
N ARG A 6 -7.63 11.17 13.40
CA ARG A 6 -8.29 12.21 14.20
C ARG A 6 -8.84 13.37 13.37
N ASP A 7 -8.31 13.56 12.16
CA ASP A 7 -8.71 14.64 11.25
C ASP A 7 -9.88 14.20 10.35
N SER A 8 -10.30 12.93 10.43
CA SER A 8 -11.43 12.40 9.67
C SER A 8 -12.77 12.81 10.29
N THR A 9 -13.73 13.16 9.42
CA THR A 9 -15.11 13.47 9.82
C THR A 9 -15.95 12.23 10.10
N VAL A 10 -15.39 11.03 9.87
CA VAL A 10 -16.05 9.75 10.10
C VAL A 10 -15.17 8.84 10.97
N LEU A 11 -15.79 7.89 11.66
CA LEU A 11 -15.06 6.97 12.51
C LEU A 11 -14.31 5.94 11.65
N MET A 12 -12.98 6.04 11.65
CA MET A 12 -12.08 5.20 10.87
C MET A 12 -11.40 4.14 11.74
N LYS A 13 -11.03 3.02 11.12
CA LYS A 13 -10.21 1.96 11.71
C LYS A 13 -9.03 1.65 10.80
N PHE A 14 -7.83 1.54 11.36
CA PHE A 14 -6.69 0.95 10.66
C PHE A 14 -6.94 -0.55 10.46
N VAL A 15 -6.94 -0.99 9.21
CA VAL A 15 -7.15 -2.39 8.84
C VAL A 15 -5.91 -3.04 8.26
N TYR A 16 -4.94 -2.23 7.82
CA TYR A 16 -3.66 -2.70 7.32
C TYR A 16 -2.52 -1.81 7.78
N LEU A 17 -1.42 -2.43 8.19
CA LEU A 17 -0.16 -1.78 8.53
C LEU A 17 0.99 -2.64 7.98
N LEU A 18 1.74 -2.10 7.03
CA LEU A 18 2.92 -2.77 6.48
C LEU A 18 3.90 -3.15 7.59
N SER A 19 4.08 -2.28 8.59
CA SER A 19 4.99 -2.56 9.71
C SER A 19 4.63 -3.81 10.52
N THR A 20 3.35 -4.20 10.58
CA THR A 20 2.90 -5.45 11.21
C THR A 20 3.16 -6.64 10.27
N GLU A 21 2.83 -6.50 8.98
CA GLU A 21 3.07 -7.55 7.99
C GLU A 21 4.55 -7.92 7.92
N LEU A 22 5.45 -6.93 7.79
CA LEU A 22 6.88 -7.18 7.65
C LEU A 22 7.48 -7.87 8.88
N LYS A 23 6.93 -7.64 10.08
CA LYS A 23 7.35 -8.35 11.30
C LYS A 23 6.92 -9.81 11.27
N SER A 24 5.75 -10.10 10.71
CA SER A 24 5.20 -11.45 10.60
C SER A 24 5.84 -12.27 9.46
N ASN A 25 6.45 -11.60 8.47
CA ASN A 25 7.03 -12.24 7.30
C ASN A 25 8.49 -11.78 7.03
N PRO A 26 9.45 -12.16 7.89
CA PRO A 26 10.85 -11.78 7.73
C PRO A 26 11.51 -12.38 6.48
N GLU A 27 11.04 -13.53 6.00
CA GLU A 27 11.54 -14.16 4.78
C GLU A 27 11.23 -13.32 3.54
N TYR A 28 10.02 -12.79 3.43
CA TYR A 28 9.66 -11.85 2.36
C TYR A 28 10.57 -10.62 2.37
N VAL A 29 10.78 -10.02 3.54
CA VAL A 29 11.70 -8.87 3.70
C VAL A 29 13.09 -9.24 3.19
N MET A 30 13.66 -10.36 3.66
CA MET A 30 14.97 -10.84 3.23
C MET A 30 15.06 -11.04 1.72
N GLN A 31 14.01 -11.60 1.09
CA GLN A 31 13.99 -11.81 -0.36
C GLN A 31 14.01 -10.49 -1.14
N VAL A 32 13.20 -9.50 -0.73
CA VAL A 32 13.18 -8.17 -1.35
C VAL A 32 14.53 -7.47 -1.18
N GLN A 33 15.14 -7.54 0.00
CA GLN A 33 16.46 -6.97 0.26
C GLN A 33 17.56 -7.66 -0.57
N ARG A 34 17.52 -8.99 -0.66
CA ARG A 34 18.47 -9.75 -1.50
C ARG A 34 18.35 -9.36 -2.97
N LEU A 35 17.12 -9.23 -3.49
CA LEU A 35 16.91 -8.77 -4.86
C LEU A 35 17.40 -7.34 -5.06
N THR A 36 17.22 -6.46 -4.08
CA THR A 36 17.74 -5.09 -4.10
C THR A 36 19.27 -5.06 -4.20
N LEU A 37 19.96 -5.94 -3.48
CA LEU A 37 21.43 -6.02 -3.50
C LEU A 37 22.01 -6.80 -4.68
N ASP A 38 21.18 -7.58 -5.40
CA ASP A 38 21.63 -8.41 -6.52
C ASP A 38 22.04 -7.56 -7.75
N GLN A 39 23.34 -7.43 -7.96
CA GLN A 39 23.91 -6.69 -9.09
C GLN A 39 23.76 -7.42 -10.43
N SER A 40 23.57 -8.75 -10.41
CA SER A 40 23.33 -9.52 -11.65
C SER A 40 21.95 -9.26 -12.23
N LYS A 41 21.06 -8.62 -11.46
CA LYS A 41 19.70 -8.23 -11.85
C LYS A 41 19.53 -6.70 -11.79
N PRO A 42 20.20 -5.94 -12.67
CA PRO A 42 20.27 -4.48 -12.58
C PRO A 42 18.94 -3.77 -12.88
N PHE A 43 17.90 -4.48 -13.34
CA PHE A 43 16.59 -3.93 -13.68
C PHE A 43 15.45 -4.52 -12.84
N MET A 44 15.74 -5.33 -11.81
CA MET A 44 14.73 -6.00 -10.99
C MET A 44 14.84 -5.61 -9.52
N GLY A 45 13.70 -5.34 -8.91
CA GLY A 45 13.59 -4.96 -7.50
C GLY A 45 13.75 -3.46 -7.26
N LEU A 46 13.86 -3.11 -5.98
CA LEU A 46 14.02 -1.74 -5.50
C LEU A 46 15.47 -1.27 -5.69
N LYS A 47 15.66 0.04 -5.75
CA LYS A 47 16.97 0.69 -5.94
C LYS A 47 17.80 0.68 -4.65
N GLY A 48 17.14 0.77 -3.49
CA GLY A 48 17.80 0.85 -2.18
C GLY A 48 18.44 2.22 -1.86
N THR A 49 18.13 3.26 -2.64
CA THR A 49 18.67 4.64 -2.46
C THR A 49 18.46 5.19 -1.05
N HIS A 50 17.35 4.80 -0.41
CA HIS A 50 16.92 5.31 0.89
C HIS A 50 16.92 4.22 1.97
N GLY A 51 17.77 3.20 1.83
CA GLY A 51 17.81 2.05 2.72
C GLY A 51 17.15 0.82 2.11
N LEU A 52 17.40 -0.33 2.72
CA LEU A 52 16.83 -1.61 2.30
C LEU A 52 15.39 -1.75 2.79
N PHE A 53 14.51 -2.32 1.97
CA PHE A 53 13.08 -2.47 2.29
C PHE A 53 12.85 -3.01 3.71
N GLY A 54 12.02 -2.32 4.50
CA GLY A 54 11.70 -2.71 5.88
C GLY A 54 12.81 -2.51 6.92
N SER A 55 14.02 -2.07 6.52
CA SER A 55 15.11 -1.74 7.45
C SER A 55 14.82 -0.47 8.26
N LYS A 56 15.57 -0.26 9.35
CA LYS A 56 15.45 0.97 10.17
C LYS A 56 15.77 2.21 9.34
N GLU A 57 16.77 2.12 8.47
CA GLU A 57 17.20 3.20 7.58
C GLU A 57 16.10 3.57 6.57
N TRP A 58 15.38 2.56 6.07
CA TRP A 58 14.25 2.75 5.16
C TRP A 58 13.06 3.44 5.83
N TRP A 59 12.67 2.95 7.02
CA TRP A 59 11.64 3.61 7.82
C TRP A 59 12.02 5.04 8.20
N SER A 60 13.28 5.25 8.63
CA SER A 60 13.77 6.59 8.95
C SER A 60 13.77 7.53 7.75
N SER A 61 14.01 7.01 6.53
CA SER A 61 13.93 7.80 5.31
C SER A 61 12.50 8.22 4.96
N ILE A 62 11.49 7.41 5.29
CA ILE A 62 10.08 7.80 5.20
C ILE A 62 9.78 8.92 6.20
N GLU A 63 10.17 8.75 7.46
CA GLU A 63 9.93 9.74 8.53
C GLU A 63 10.59 11.09 8.25
N GLN A 64 11.77 11.08 7.61
CA GLN A 64 12.51 12.28 7.21
C GLN A 64 12.02 12.89 5.89
N GLY A 65 11.01 12.31 5.23
CA GLY A 65 10.48 12.78 3.95
C GLY A 65 11.42 12.58 2.76
N LYS A 66 12.43 11.71 2.87
CA LYS A 66 13.34 11.36 1.77
C LYS A 66 12.65 10.45 0.75
N ILE A 67 11.79 9.55 1.22
CA ILE A 67 10.88 8.78 0.37
C ILE A 67 9.57 9.56 0.26
N ARG A 68 9.14 9.84 -0.98
CA ARG A 68 7.89 10.59 -1.22
C ARG A 68 6.70 9.74 -0.80
N LEU A 69 5.81 10.33 -0.02
CA LEU A 69 4.53 9.72 0.33
C LEU A 69 3.42 10.16 -0.62
N LEU A 70 2.50 9.24 -0.90
CA LEU A 70 1.30 9.50 -1.68
C LEU A 70 0.08 9.19 -0.82
N HIS A 71 -0.75 10.20 -0.58
CA HIS A 71 -2.01 10.03 0.14
C HIS A 71 -3.16 9.89 -0.85
N ARG A 72 -4.04 8.93 -0.59
CA ARG A 72 -5.24 8.67 -1.39
C ARG A 72 -6.42 8.48 -0.47
N SER A 73 -7.47 9.24 -0.74
CA SER A 73 -8.70 9.20 0.04
C SER A 73 -9.89 9.20 -0.90
N GLY A 74 -10.87 8.36 -0.59
CA GLY A 74 -12.00 8.16 -1.48
C GLY A 74 -13.05 7.21 -0.93
N THR A 75 -14.01 6.87 -1.77
CA THR A 75 -15.14 6.00 -1.41
C THR A 75 -15.18 4.77 -2.29
N ILE A 76 -15.34 3.60 -1.68
CA ILE A 76 -15.46 2.34 -2.41
C ILE A 76 -16.73 2.36 -3.26
N THR A 77 -16.59 2.10 -4.55
CA THR A 77 -17.74 1.98 -5.48
C THR A 77 -18.16 0.53 -5.68
N ARG A 78 -17.21 -0.41 -5.61
CA ARG A 78 -17.45 -1.86 -5.69
C ARG A 78 -16.28 -2.64 -5.08
N THR A 79 -16.55 -3.88 -4.71
CA THR A 79 -15.55 -4.93 -4.46
C THR A 79 -15.69 -6.01 -5.53
N TYR A 80 -14.61 -6.72 -5.82
CA TYR A 80 -14.61 -7.77 -6.84
C TYR A 80 -13.43 -8.73 -6.68
N VAL A 81 -13.49 -9.86 -7.37
CA VAL A 81 -12.39 -10.82 -7.52
C VAL A 81 -11.52 -10.45 -8.72
N ALA A 82 -10.21 -10.36 -8.52
CA ALA A 82 -9.20 -10.21 -9.56
C ALA A 82 -8.08 -11.24 -9.39
N GLY A 83 -7.33 -11.48 -10.47
CA GLY A 83 -6.25 -12.49 -10.50
C GLY A 83 -6.55 -13.63 -11.46
N GLN A 84 -5.58 -14.52 -11.63
CA GLN A 84 -5.71 -15.69 -12.51
C GLN A 84 -6.40 -16.86 -11.82
N ASP A 85 -6.27 -16.96 -10.50
CA ASP A 85 -6.87 -18.03 -9.72
C ASP A 85 -8.31 -17.68 -9.33
N PRO A 86 -9.27 -18.60 -9.49
CA PRO A 86 -10.63 -18.37 -9.02
C PRO A 86 -10.65 -18.26 -7.49
N SER A 87 -11.26 -17.19 -6.98
CA SER A 87 -11.51 -16.97 -5.56
C SER A 87 -13.00 -16.78 -5.31
N PRO A 88 -13.57 -17.38 -4.24
CA PRO A 88 -14.94 -17.09 -3.82
C PRO A 88 -15.07 -15.79 -3.02
N VAL A 89 -13.94 -15.14 -2.69
CA VAL A 89 -13.88 -13.93 -1.85
C VAL A 89 -13.29 -12.79 -2.66
N ASP A 90 -13.99 -11.65 -2.67
CA ASP A 90 -13.49 -10.41 -3.25
C ASP A 90 -12.12 -10.06 -2.65
N ASN A 91 -11.16 -9.76 -3.51
CA ASN A 91 -9.77 -9.45 -3.14
C ASN A 91 -9.31 -8.10 -3.71
N CYS A 92 -10.20 -7.37 -4.38
CA CYS A 92 -9.96 -6.02 -4.88
C CYS A 92 -11.17 -5.12 -4.67
N PHE A 93 -10.94 -3.81 -4.75
CA PHE A 93 -11.98 -2.79 -4.70
C PHE A 93 -11.64 -1.60 -5.60
N SER A 94 -12.68 -0.97 -6.14
CA SER A 94 -12.57 0.29 -6.87
C SER A 94 -12.82 1.45 -5.92
N LEU A 95 -11.89 2.39 -5.87
CA LEU A 95 -11.94 3.57 -5.02
C LEU A 95 -12.10 4.84 -5.86
N ARG A 96 -13.24 5.51 -5.71
CA ARG A 96 -13.42 6.85 -6.28
C ARG A 96 -12.82 7.88 -5.35
N LEU A 97 -11.77 8.54 -5.80
CA LEU A 97 -11.06 9.57 -5.05
C LEU A 97 -11.85 10.88 -4.99
N ASP A 98 -11.46 11.76 -4.08
CA ASP A 98 -12.09 13.07 -3.88
C ASP A 98 -11.95 14.00 -5.10
N ASP A 99 -10.94 13.79 -5.95
CA ASP A 99 -10.79 14.50 -7.22
C ASP A 99 -11.66 13.93 -8.36
N GLY A 100 -12.45 12.90 -8.08
CA GLY A 100 -13.33 12.22 -9.02
C GLY A 100 -12.67 11.11 -9.84
N SER A 101 -11.34 10.96 -9.78
CA SER A 101 -10.64 9.85 -10.42
C SER A 101 -10.93 8.52 -9.71
N VAL A 102 -10.63 7.41 -10.38
CA VAL A 102 -10.83 6.07 -9.83
C VAL A 102 -9.50 5.34 -9.85
N ILE A 103 -9.16 4.71 -8.72
CA ILE A 103 -8.07 3.76 -8.62
C ILE A 103 -8.62 2.38 -8.24
N GLU A 104 -7.90 1.34 -8.62
CA GLU A 104 -8.18 -0.03 -8.21
C GLU A 104 -7.16 -0.45 -7.17
N GLU A 105 -7.58 -1.12 -6.11
CA GLU A 105 -6.68 -1.63 -5.09
C GLU A 105 -7.03 -3.00 -4.55
N SER A 106 -6.04 -3.65 -3.93
CA SER A 106 -6.18 -4.98 -3.36
C SER A 106 -6.62 -4.97 -1.89
N ILE A 107 -7.37 -6.01 -1.50
CA ILE A 107 -7.67 -6.34 -0.10
C ILE A 107 -6.61 -7.34 0.35
N TYR A 108 -5.67 -6.87 1.16
CA TYR A 108 -4.51 -7.66 1.57
C TYR A 108 -4.90 -8.85 2.45
N SER A 109 -4.25 -9.99 2.22
CA SER A 109 -4.49 -11.23 2.98
C SER A 109 -4.20 -11.08 4.47
N HIS A 110 -3.24 -10.21 4.83
CA HIS A 110 -2.85 -9.90 6.21
C HIS A 110 -3.87 -9.07 7.00
N ILE A 111 -4.94 -8.60 6.36
CA ILE A 111 -6.06 -7.94 7.04
C ILE A 111 -6.89 -9.00 7.76
N ASP A 112 -7.29 -8.72 9.01
CA ASP A 112 -8.18 -9.60 9.78
C ASP A 112 -9.51 -9.84 9.05
N ASP A 113 -10.04 -11.05 9.10
CA ASP A 113 -11.25 -11.42 8.34
C ASP A 113 -12.49 -10.61 8.73
N GLU A 114 -12.60 -10.19 10.00
CA GLU A 114 -13.66 -9.28 10.44
C GLU A 114 -13.50 -7.88 9.84
N ASP A 115 -12.26 -7.42 9.64
CA ASP A 115 -11.97 -6.11 9.05
C ASP A 115 -12.11 -6.10 7.54
N LYS A 116 -11.90 -7.25 6.88
CA LYS A 116 -12.22 -7.41 5.45
C LYS A 116 -13.70 -7.11 5.15
N LYS A 117 -14.62 -7.33 6.11
CA LYS A 117 -16.05 -7.00 5.97
C LYS A 117 -16.33 -5.50 5.87
N LEU A 118 -15.37 -4.65 6.24
CA LEU A 118 -15.50 -3.20 6.11
C LEU A 118 -15.32 -2.74 4.66
N PHE A 119 -14.67 -3.55 3.81
CA PHE A 119 -14.54 -3.28 2.37
C PHE A 119 -15.88 -3.54 1.68
N ARG A 120 -16.67 -2.48 1.54
CA ARG A 120 -17.99 -2.52 0.91
C ARG A 120 -18.32 -1.19 0.26
N PRO A 121 -19.19 -1.16 -0.76
CA PRO A 121 -19.63 0.07 -1.39
C PRO A 121 -20.08 1.13 -0.37
N GLY A 122 -19.67 2.37 -0.60
CA GLY A 122 -19.94 3.51 0.28
C GLY A 122 -18.98 3.65 1.46
N ALA A 123 -18.06 2.71 1.73
CA ALA A 123 -17.05 2.91 2.77
C ALA A 123 -16.00 3.95 2.33
N ARG A 124 -15.65 4.87 3.24
CA ARG A 124 -14.50 5.79 3.09
C ARG A 124 -13.22 5.00 3.33
N VAL A 125 -12.22 5.18 2.48
CA VAL A 125 -10.89 4.59 2.64
C VAL A 125 -9.84 5.69 2.52
N ASP A 126 -8.88 5.66 3.44
CA ASP A 126 -7.65 6.44 3.38
C ASP A 126 -6.45 5.49 3.27
N ILE A 127 -5.59 5.74 2.29
CA ILE A 127 -4.39 4.94 2.01
C ILE A 127 -3.19 5.88 1.94
N VAL A 128 -2.08 5.45 2.51
CA VAL A 128 -0.79 6.10 2.29
C VAL A 128 0.22 5.12 1.72
N TYR A 129 0.89 5.55 0.65
CA TYR A 129 1.92 4.81 -0.05
C TYR A 129 3.28 5.47 0.15
N ALA A 130 4.34 4.66 0.25
CA ALA A 130 5.71 5.06 -0.04
C ALA A 130 5.99 4.84 -1.52
N LEU A 131 6.49 5.86 -2.20
CA LEU A 131 6.95 5.77 -3.58
C LEU A 131 8.44 5.48 -3.60
N ASP A 132 8.79 4.19 -3.59
CA ASP A 132 10.17 3.73 -3.53
C ASP A 132 10.75 3.48 -4.93
N GLU A 133 11.98 3.91 -5.16
CA GLU A 133 12.61 3.89 -6.47
C GLU A 133 12.89 2.44 -6.91
N LEU A 134 12.52 2.09 -8.14
CA LEU A 134 12.85 0.80 -8.75
C LEU A 134 14.24 0.85 -9.40
N LYS A 135 14.90 -0.30 -9.55
CA LYS A 135 16.14 -0.38 -10.31
C LYS A 135 15.95 -0.03 -11.79
N ARG A 136 14.83 -0.47 -12.36
CA ARG A 136 14.46 -0.15 -13.74
C ARG A 136 14.08 1.32 -13.86
N THR A 137 14.36 1.87 -15.03
CA THR A 137 13.89 3.17 -15.48
C THR A 137 12.82 2.99 -16.56
N SER A 138 12.11 4.08 -16.88
CA SER A 138 11.20 4.12 -18.02
C SER A 138 11.98 4.01 -19.33
N ALA A 139 11.27 3.84 -20.45
CA ALA A 139 11.88 3.86 -21.78
C ALA A 139 12.64 5.17 -22.08
N ASN A 140 12.28 6.28 -21.43
CA ASN A 140 12.91 7.58 -21.58
C ASN A 140 14.05 7.83 -20.57
N GLY A 141 14.36 6.85 -19.72
CA GLY A 141 15.39 6.97 -18.68
C GLY A 141 14.90 7.56 -17.36
N ASP A 142 13.61 7.90 -17.25
CA ASP A 142 13.05 8.45 -16.01
C ASP A 142 13.02 7.39 -14.90
N LYS A 143 13.14 7.83 -13.65
CA LYS A 143 12.99 6.95 -12.49
C LYS A 143 11.59 6.35 -12.45
N CYS A 144 11.52 5.05 -12.27
CA CYS A 144 10.27 4.36 -11.94
C CYS A 144 10.17 4.15 -10.43
N TYR A 145 8.93 4.10 -9.94
CA TYR A 145 8.65 3.88 -8.53
C TYR A 145 7.73 2.69 -8.35
N SER A 146 7.84 2.05 -7.19
CA SER A 146 6.88 1.09 -6.67
C SER A 146 6.00 1.82 -5.66
N ASP A 147 4.69 1.66 -5.79
CA ASP A 147 3.72 2.19 -4.85
C ASP A 147 3.56 1.16 -3.74
N ILE A 148 4.21 1.40 -2.61
CA ILE A 148 4.22 0.48 -1.46
C ILE A 148 3.19 0.98 -0.45
N VAL A 149 2.08 0.27 -0.27
CA VAL A 149 1.10 0.58 0.78
C VAL A 149 1.75 0.49 2.14
N LEU A 150 1.68 1.56 2.93
CA LEU A 150 2.16 1.59 4.30
C LEU A 150 1.03 1.34 5.28
N GLU A 151 -0.12 2.00 5.08
CA GLU A 151 -1.26 1.96 5.97
C GLU A 151 -2.57 2.10 5.18
N ILE A 152 -3.60 1.35 5.59
CA ILE A 152 -4.98 1.52 5.13
C ILE A 152 -5.87 1.74 6.34
N ALA A 153 -6.69 2.78 6.29
CA ALA A 153 -7.79 2.97 7.21
C ALA A 153 -9.12 3.02 6.45
N ILE A 154 -10.16 2.46 7.05
CA ILE A 154 -11.50 2.38 6.46
C ILE A 154 -12.56 2.78 7.48
N SER A 155 -13.63 3.42 7.02
CA SER A 155 -14.74 3.83 7.88
C SER A 155 -15.49 2.62 8.42
N LEU A 156 -15.87 2.66 9.69
CA LEU A 156 -16.67 1.59 10.30
C LEU A 156 -18.07 1.45 9.69
N GLN A 157 -18.61 2.52 9.13
CA GLN A 157 -19.91 2.56 8.44
C GLN A 157 -19.76 3.25 7.08
N PRO A 158 -20.56 2.88 6.06
CA PRO A 158 -20.62 3.61 4.81
C PRO A 158 -20.99 5.08 5.04
N ILE A 159 -20.39 5.96 4.25
CA ILE A 159 -20.77 7.37 4.22
C ILE A 159 -22.08 7.53 3.43
N LYS A 160 -22.98 8.36 3.95
CA LYS A 160 -24.28 8.67 3.33
C LYS A 160 -24.13 9.72 2.24
#